data_AF-A0A967EEH1-F1
#
_entry.id   AF-A0A967EEH1-F1
#
_cell.length_a   1.000
_cell.length_b   1.000
_cell.length_c   1.000
_cell.angle_alpha   90.00
_cell.angle_beta   90.00
_cell.angle_gamma   90.00
#
_symmetry.space_group_name_H-M   'P 1'
#
loop_
_entity.id
_entity.type
_entity.pdbx_description
1 polymer ?
#
loop_
_entity_poly.entity_id
_entity_poly.type
_entity_poly.pdbx_seq_one_letter_code
_entity_poly.pdbx_strand_id
1 'polypeptide(L)' 'MSAPWKDKVKGNWNIAKGKIKQEWGALTDDDLDYEEGKEDELVGRIQKKTGESKERVNEFLDNMKY' A
#
# COMPACT_ATOMS: atom_id res chain seq x y z
N MET A 1 14.14 -1.53 -9.57
CA MET A 1 12.89 -1.99 -10.18
C MET A 1 11.83 -0.96 -9.85
N SER A 2 11.23 -0.32 -10.85
CA SER A 2 10.15 0.66 -10.65
C SER A 2 8.91 -0.10 -10.20
N ALA A 3 8.26 0.33 -9.11
CA ALA A 3 7.06 -0.32 -8.62
C ALA A 3 5.86 0.06 -9.52
N PRO A 4 5.32 -0.85 -10.35
CA PRO A 4 4.32 -0.53 -11.37
C PRO A 4 2.92 -0.25 -10.80
N TRP A 5 2.69 -0.51 -9.51
CA TRP A 5 1.43 -0.20 -8.84
C TRP A 5 1.17 1.30 -8.64
N LYS A 6 2.21 2.16 -8.58
CA LYS A 6 2.08 3.57 -8.17
C LYS A 6 0.95 4.32 -8.91
N ASP A 7 0.91 4.20 -10.24
CA ASP A 7 -0.10 4.87 -11.07
C ASP A 7 -1.50 4.22 -10.98
N LYS A 8 -1.56 2.90 -10.78
CA LYS A 8 -2.81 2.13 -10.74
C LYS A 8 -3.57 2.34 -9.44
N VAL A 9 -2.80 2.40 -8.35
CA VAL A 9 -3.29 2.56 -6.98
C VAL A 9 -3.88 3.94 -6.76
N LYS A 10 -3.31 4.98 -7.38
CA LYS A 10 -3.83 6.35 -7.32
C LYS A 10 -5.31 6.45 -7.71
N GLY A 11 -5.72 5.81 -8.82
CA GLY A 11 -7.10 5.85 -9.29
C GLY A 11 -8.08 5.01 -8.47
N ASN A 12 -7.57 3.99 -7.76
CA ASN A 12 -8.36 3.00 -7.03
C ASN A 12 -8.01 2.96 -5.53
N TRP A 13 -7.50 4.06 -4.97
CA TRP A 13 -6.91 4.07 -3.62
C TRP A 13 -7.88 3.55 -2.57
N ASN A 14 -9.16 3.95 -2.64
CA ASN A 14 -10.18 3.51 -1.69
C ASN A 14 -10.36 1.98 -1.70
N ILE A 15 -10.29 1.35 -2.89
CA ILE A 15 -10.37 -0.11 -3.02
C ILE A 15 -9.08 -0.76 -2.51
N ALA A 16 -7.93 -0.21 -2.90
CA ALA A 16 -6.62 -0.67 -2.47
C ALA A 16 -6.50 -0.66 -0.95
N LYS A 17 -6.88 0.45 -0.32
CA LYS A 17 -6.93 0.65 1.14
C LYS A 17 -7.73 -0.45 1.83
N GLY A 18 -8.92 -0.78 1.33
CA GLY A 18 -9.73 -1.86 1.87
C GLY A 18 -9.02 -3.21 1.82
N LYS A 19 -8.39 -3.55 0.69
CA LYS A 19 -7.64 -4.80 0.52
C LYS A 19 -6.40 -4.86 1.41
N ILE A 20 -5.67 -3.75 1.52
CA ILE A 20 -4.49 -3.62 2.39
C ILE A 20 -4.88 -3.86 3.86
N LYS A 21 -6.01 -3.32 4.33
CA LYS A 21 -6.52 -3.58 5.69
C LYS A 21 -6.97 -5.02 5.89
N GLN A 22 -7.51 -5.66 4.86
CA GLN A 22 -7.90 -7.08 4.93
C GLN A 22 -6.69 -8.00 5.03
N GLU A 23 -5.63 -7.73 4.28
CA GLU A 23 -4.36 -8.47 4.35
C GLU A 23 -3.66 -8.21 5.69
N TRP A 24 -3.61 -6.95 6.12
CA TRP A 24 -2.94 -6.52 7.33
C TRP A 24 -3.90 -5.83 8.29
N GLY A 25 -4.59 -6.63 9.10
CA GLY A 25 -5.58 -6.14 10.07
C GLY A 25 -5.04 -5.18 11.16
N ALA A 26 -3.72 -5.01 11.26
CA ALA A 26 -3.09 -4.03 12.15
C ALA A 26 -3.10 -2.60 11.60
N LEU A 27 -3.36 -2.42 10.30
CA LEU A 27 -3.35 -1.11 9.65
C LEU A 27 -4.68 -0.41 9.83
N THR A 28 -4.59 0.88 10.16
CA THR A 28 -5.75 1.77 10.29
C THR A 28 -5.94 2.63 9.05
N ASP A 29 -7.03 3.39 9.03
CA ASP A 29 -7.26 4.33 7.94
C ASP A 29 -6.24 5.47 7.89
N ASP A 30 -5.65 5.86 9.02
CA ASP A 30 -4.61 6.89 9.11
C ASP A 30 -3.25 6.37 8.63
N ASP A 31 -2.95 5.10 8.90
CA ASP A 31 -1.71 4.46 8.43
C ASP A 31 -1.67 4.35 6.90
N LEU A 32 -2.87 4.27 6.30
CA LEU A 32 -3.11 4.18 4.86
C LEU A 32 -3.68 5.49 4.31
N ASP A 33 -3.36 6.61 4.95
CA ASP A 33 -3.58 7.90 4.34
C ASP A 33 -2.54 8.10 3.23
N TYR A 34 -3.02 8.31 2.01
CA TYR A 34 -2.19 8.41 0.82
C TYR A 34 -2.30 9.80 0.22
N GLU A 35 -1.14 10.38 -0.01
CA GLU A 35 -0.98 11.61 -0.77
C GLU A 35 -0.15 11.31 -2.02
N GLU A 36 -0.54 11.91 -3.13
CA GLU A 36 0.17 11.76 -4.41
C GLU A 36 1.65 12.17 -4.28
N GLY A 37 2.56 11.30 -4.74
CA GLY A 37 4.00 11.51 -4.62
C GLY A 37 4.61 11.07 -3.28
N LYS A 38 3.80 10.55 -2.35
CA LYS A 38 4.26 9.98 -1.06
C LYS A 38 4.16 8.45 -1.02
N GLU A 39 4.29 7.76 -2.17
CA GLU A 39 4.16 6.30 -2.24
C GLU A 39 5.22 5.59 -1.38
N ASP A 40 6.45 6.11 -1.37
CA ASP A 40 7.53 5.53 -0.57
C ASP A 40 7.30 5.73 0.94
N GLU A 41 6.63 6.82 1.34
CA GLU A 41 6.25 7.04 2.74
C GLU A 41 5.12 6.09 3.16
N LEU A 42 4.09 5.94 2.33
CA LEU A 42 3.02 4.98 2.54
C LEU A 42 3.57 3.56 2.74
N VAL A 43 4.43 3.09 1.82
CA VAL A 43 5.06 1.78 1.95
C VAL A 43 5.86 1.69 3.26
N GLY A 44 6.63 2.72 3.60
CA GLY A 44 7.39 2.76 4.85
C GLY A 44 6.52 2.70 6.11
N ARG A 45 5.34 3.34 6.12
CA ARG A 45 4.36 3.25 7.21
C ARG A 45 3.82 1.83 7.34
N ILE A 46 3.45 1.21 6.21
CA ILE A 46 2.96 -0.18 6.18
C ILE A 46 4.03 -1.11 6.77
N GLN A 47 5.27 -1.04 6.27
CA GLN A 47 6.39 -1.85 6.79
C GLN A 47 6.58 -1.68 8.30
N LYS A 48 6.55 -0.45 8.82
CA LYS A 48 6.73 -0.18 10.25
C LYS A 48 5.61 -0.76 11.11
N LYS A 49 4.37 -0.78 10.60
CA LYS A 49 3.20 -1.27 11.34
C LYS A 49 3.03 -2.77 11.27
N THR A 50 3.30 -3.37 10.11
CA THR A 50 3.10 -4.79 9.87
C THR A 50 4.35 -5.62 10.13
N GLY A 51 5.54 -4.99 10.12
CA GLY A 51 6.83 -5.68 10.17
C GLY A 51 7.24 -6.33 8.83
N GLU A 52 6.47 -6.11 7.76
CA GLU A 52 6.71 -6.73 6.46
C GLU A 52 7.85 -6.06 5.68
N SER A 53 8.43 -6.82 4.76
CA SER A 53 9.46 -6.30 3.87
C SER A 53 8.90 -5.35 2.81
N LYS A 54 9.75 -4.45 2.31
CA LYS A 54 9.38 -3.51 1.25
C LYS A 54 8.95 -4.28 0.00
N GLU A 55 9.63 -5.38 -0.28
CA GLU A 55 9.33 -6.28 -1.37
C GLU A 55 7.93 -6.86 -1.26
N ARG A 56 7.55 -7.41 -0.09
CA ARG A 56 6.22 -8.01 0.10
C ARG A 56 5.10 -7.00 -0.01
N VAL A 57 5.30 -5.79 0.53
CA VAL A 57 4.32 -4.71 0.38
C VAL A 57 4.16 -4.34 -1.10
N ASN A 58 5.26 -4.13 -1.83
CA ASN A 58 5.18 -3.82 -3.26
C ASN A 58 4.55 -4.95 -4.07
N GLU A 59 4.90 -6.20 -3.80
CA GLU A 59 4.35 -7.37 -4.49
C GLU A 59 2.84 -7.48 -4.27
N PHE A 60 2.36 -7.26 -3.04
CA PHE A 60 0.93 -7.21 -2.75
C PHE A 60 0.25 -6.08 -3.54
N LEU A 61 0.83 -4.89 -3.54
CA LEU A 61 0.30 -3.74 -4.28
C LEU A 61 0.30 -3.96 -5.81
N ASP A 62 1.30 -4.69 -6.34
CA ASP A 62 1.38 -5.05 -7.75
C ASP A 62 0.37 -6.14 -8.15
N ASN A 63 0.10 -7.09 -7.26
CA ASN A 63 -0.83 -8.20 -7.49
C ASN A 63 -2.30 -7.82 -7.27
N MET A 64 -2.57 -6.64 -6.72
CA MET A 64 -3.94 -6.14 -6.62
C MET A 64 -4.55 -5.97 -8.02
N LYS A 65 -5.62 -6.71 -8.28
CA LYS A 65 -6.51 -6.49 -9.41
C LYS A 65 -7.46 -5.35 -9.04
N TYR A 66 -7.43 -4.26 -9.81
CA TYR A 66 -8.31 -3.11 -9.65
C TYR A 66 -9.43 -3.16 -10.67
#